data_AF-A0A0G3GR01-F1
#
_entry.id   AF-A0A0G3GR01-F1
#
_cell.length_a   1.000
_cell.length_b   1.000
_cell.length_c   1.000
_cell.angle_alpha   90.00
_cell.angle_beta   90.00
_cell.angle_gamma   90.00
#
_symmetry.space_group_name_H-M   'P 1'
#
loop_
_entity.id
_entity.type
_entity.pdbx_description
1 polymer ?
#
loop_
_entity_poly.entity_id
_entity_poly.type
_entity_poly.pdbx_seq_one_letter_code
_entity_poly.pdbx_strand_id
1 'polypeptide(L)'
;MMTTDKSGQLDPQFAAFKKDMFMLSTGVANAANRIGIAHPAWGPDITGPVNKILDPAVSNVARLPDELARAIMQVAAAHPNQIGQLMHSEFTTPATVAPLARTAIENIALLLYINRDEDKPEEHTVRAARAIRCGMNRDKVHTIKGLDELYGGLNTVLQRYTKKHTIPELKHDEVGYDKLVKQTLGELVGEGFYEVLCSYTHHNAWRAYYQFLAVSTNPTDLELDSLLFAYRTSIAVAVGAKMLSQYRDAIETRELTDYLIDAVERMQALGRRIDAFQDELRERAEKLHFSPPHRGA
;
A
#
# COMPACT_ATOMS: atom_id res chain seq x y z
N MET A 1 -17.58 -9.13 -33.06
CA MET A 1 -16.46 -8.57 -32.26
C MET A 1 -16.45 -9.31 -30.94
N MET A 2 -15.81 -10.48 -30.92
CA MET A 2 -15.52 -11.29 -29.72
C MET A 2 -14.01 -11.37 -29.68
N THR A 3 -13.38 -10.72 -28.70
CA THR A 3 -11.95 -10.88 -28.40
C THR A 3 -11.84 -11.71 -27.12
N THR A 4 -12.31 -12.95 -27.19
CA THR A 4 -11.87 -13.99 -26.27
C THR A 4 -10.65 -14.62 -26.93
N ASP A 5 -9.48 -14.08 -26.62
CA ASP A 5 -8.25 -14.72 -27.06
C ASP A 5 -8.13 -16.08 -26.38
N LYS A 6 -7.61 -17.06 -27.12
CA LYS A 6 -7.39 -18.40 -26.58
C LYS A 6 -6.13 -18.33 -25.73
N SER A 7 -6.22 -18.68 -24.44
CA SER A 7 -5.17 -19.04 -23.47
C SER A 7 -3.87 -19.72 -23.97
N GLY A 8 -3.74 -20.08 -25.25
CA GLY A 8 -2.62 -20.81 -25.83
C GLY A 8 -1.36 -20.00 -26.17
N GLN A 9 -1.26 -18.70 -25.85
CA GLN A 9 -0.08 -17.88 -26.20
C GLN A 9 0.74 -17.33 -25.01
N LEU A 10 0.31 -17.51 -23.77
CA LEU A 10 1.10 -17.06 -22.61
C LEU A 10 2.09 -18.14 -22.19
N ASP A 11 3.35 -17.75 -21.97
CA ASP A 11 4.41 -18.65 -21.51
C ASP A 11 3.99 -19.35 -20.20
N PRO A 12 4.14 -20.68 -20.06
CA PRO A 12 3.79 -21.41 -18.84
C PRO A 12 4.41 -20.82 -17.56
N GLN A 13 5.52 -20.10 -17.65
CA GLN A 13 6.12 -19.38 -16.53
C GLN A 13 5.20 -18.30 -15.95
N PHE A 14 4.35 -17.64 -16.76
CA PHE A 14 3.36 -16.67 -16.25
C PHE A 14 2.35 -17.33 -15.32
N ALA A 15 1.84 -18.51 -15.67
CA ALA A 15 0.91 -19.23 -14.82
C ALA A 15 1.54 -19.57 -13.46
N ALA A 16 2.84 -19.90 -13.45
CA ALA A 16 3.60 -20.12 -12.22
C ALA A 16 3.79 -18.82 -11.41
N PHE A 17 4.20 -17.72 -12.06
CA PHE A 17 4.36 -16.43 -11.38
C PHE A 17 3.05 -15.91 -10.78
N LYS A 18 1.95 -15.99 -11.53
CA LYS A 18 0.63 -15.57 -11.08
C LYS A 18 0.13 -16.43 -9.91
N LYS A 19 0.38 -17.74 -9.95
CA LYS A 19 0.06 -18.64 -8.82
C LYS A 19 0.87 -18.31 -7.57
N ASP A 20 2.19 -18.12 -7.71
CA ASP A 20 3.05 -17.72 -6.60
C ASP A 20 2.59 -16.37 -6.03
N MET A 21 2.28 -15.41 -6.90
CA MET A 21 1.84 -14.08 -6.51
C MET A 21 0.46 -14.09 -5.82
N PHE A 22 -0.47 -14.94 -6.25
CA PHE A 22 -1.75 -15.14 -5.56
C PHE A 22 -1.51 -15.60 -4.12
N MET A 23 -0.74 -16.67 -3.93
CA MET A 23 -0.50 -17.26 -2.61
C MET A 23 0.19 -16.26 -1.68
N LEU A 24 1.21 -15.57 -2.18
CA LEU A 24 1.98 -14.61 -1.40
C LEU A 24 1.16 -13.35 -1.07
N SER A 25 0.47 -12.75 -2.03
CA SER A 25 -0.31 -11.52 -1.78
C SER A 25 -1.49 -11.75 -0.85
N THR A 26 -2.21 -12.86 -1.02
CA THR A 26 -3.34 -13.20 -0.12
C THR A 26 -2.87 -13.57 1.28
N GLY A 27 -1.74 -14.27 1.39
CA GLY A 27 -1.12 -14.59 2.66
C GLY A 27 -0.65 -13.35 3.42
N VAL A 28 0.03 -12.42 2.74
CA VAL A 28 0.41 -11.11 3.31
C VAL A 28 -0.82 -10.33 3.75
N ALA A 29 -1.86 -10.25 2.92
CA ALA A 29 -3.09 -9.57 3.28
C ALA A 29 -3.72 -10.13 4.56
N ASN A 30 -3.76 -11.46 4.71
CA ASN A 30 -4.32 -12.11 5.88
C ASN A 30 -3.50 -11.84 7.14
N ALA A 31 -2.17 -11.97 7.05
CA ALA A 31 -1.28 -11.70 8.19
C ALA A 31 -1.31 -10.21 8.59
N ALA A 32 -1.26 -9.30 7.62
CA ALA A 32 -1.34 -7.86 7.83
C ALA A 32 -2.66 -7.46 8.50
N ASN A 33 -3.80 -8.00 8.02
CA ASN A 33 -5.10 -7.78 8.65
C ASN A 33 -5.14 -8.26 10.10
N ARG A 34 -4.60 -9.45 10.38
CA ARG A 34 -4.55 -9.99 11.75
C ARG A 34 -3.70 -9.13 12.68
N ILE A 35 -2.57 -8.60 12.22
CA ILE A 35 -1.78 -7.62 12.99
C ILE A 35 -2.57 -6.32 13.20
N GLY A 36 -3.27 -5.85 12.17
CA GLY A 36 -4.08 -4.62 12.25
C GLY A 36 -5.15 -4.67 13.35
N ILE A 37 -5.76 -5.84 13.57
CA ILE A 37 -6.81 -6.04 14.58
C ILE A 37 -6.30 -6.56 15.93
N ALA A 38 -5.01 -6.93 16.04
CA ALA A 38 -4.42 -7.39 17.29
C ALA A 38 -4.58 -6.35 18.41
N HIS A 39 -4.50 -6.80 19.66
CA HIS A 39 -4.64 -5.91 20.79
C HIS A 39 -3.53 -4.83 20.78
N PRO A 40 -3.84 -3.57 21.10
CA PRO A 40 -2.83 -2.54 21.20
C PRO A 40 -1.79 -2.82 22.29
N ALA A 41 -0.53 -2.47 22.03
CA ALA A 41 0.53 -2.60 23.03
C ALA A 41 0.39 -1.61 24.21
N TRP A 42 -0.18 -0.43 23.95
CA TRP A 42 -0.29 0.60 24.99
C TRP A 42 -1.37 0.27 26.02
N GLY A 43 -0.93 0.12 27.27
CA GLY A 43 -1.76 -0.06 28.45
C GLY A 43 -2.16 1.26 29.12
N PRO A 44 -2.83 1.19 30.30
CA PRO A 44 -3.23 2.35 31.10
C PRO A 44 -2.07 3.26 31.54
N ASP A 45 -0.88 2.69 31.67
CA ASP A 45 0.37 3.34 32.04
C ASP A 45 0.85 4.35 30.99
N ILE A 46 0.59 4.09 29.70
CA ILE A 46 0.90 5.01 28.59
C ILE A 46 -0.31 5.88 28.26
N THR A 47 -1.49 5.27 28.12
CA THR A 47 -2.70 5.97 27.68
C THR A 47 -3.19 7.01 28.69
N GLY A 48 -3.03 6.77 30.00
CA GLY A 48 -3.41 7.71 31.05
C GLY A 48 -2.64 9.04 30.98
N PRO A 49 -1.29 9.03 30.97
CA PRO A 49 -0.48 10.23 30.78
C PRO A 49 -0.79 11.00 29.49
N VAL A 50 -0.90 10.29 28.34
CA VAL A 50 -1.20 10.92 27.04
C VAL A 50 -2.55 11.65 27.08
N ASN A 51 -3.60 10.99 27.59
CA ASN A 51 -4.92 11.61 27.74
C ASN A 51 -4.88 12.84 28.64
N LYS A 52 -4.12 12.82 29.74
CA LYS A 52 -3.96 13.98 30.64
C LYS A 52 -3.26 15.17 29.95
N ILE A 53 -2.29 14.90 29.08
CA ILE A 53 -1.50 15.93 28.39
C ILE A 53 -2.32 16.56 27.25
N LEU A 54 -2.97 15.73 26.45
CA LEU A 54 -3.60 16.16 25.19
C LEU A 54 -5.02 16.66 25.41
N ASP A 55 -5.91 15.83 25.95
CA ASP A 55 -7.23 16.30 26.38
C ASP A 55 -7.93 15.37 27.37
N PRO A 56 -8.01 15.73 28.68
CA PRO A 56 -8.74 14.92 29.65
C PRO A 56 -10.27 14.95 29.44
N ALA A 57 -10.80 15.87 28.64
CA ALA A 57 -12.23 15.97 28.36
C ALA A 57 -12.68 15.05 27.21
N VAL A 58 -11.79 14.70 26.29
CA VAL A 58 -12.09 13.77 25.19
C VAL A 58 -11.72 12.38 25.66
N SER A 59 -12.71 11.49 25.77
CA SER A 59 -12.47 10.13 26.22
C SER A 59 -11.52 9.42 25.25
N ASN A 60 -10.34 9.07 25.76
CA ASN A 60 -9.40 8.14 25.15
C ASN A 60 -8.72 8.59 23.83
N VAL A 61 -8.34 9.85 23.72
CA VAL A 61 -7.55 10.39 22.60
C VAL A 61 -6.31 9.56 22.30
N ALA A 62 -5.67 8.99 23.33
CA ALA A 62 -4.51 8.10 23.20
C ALA A 62 -4.75 6.84 22.35
N ARG A 63 -6.02 6.47 22.07
CA ARG A 63 -6.38 5.36 21.17
C ARG A 63 -6.51 5.75 19.71
N LEU A 64 -6.50 7.04 19.36
CA LEU A 64 -6.65 7.47 17.96
C LEU A 64 -5.61 6.82 17.02
N PRO A 65 -4.31 6.70 17.39
CA PRO A 65 -3.36 5.96 16.56
C PRO A 65 -3.76 4.51 16.33
N ASP A 66 -4.20 3.83 17.38
CA ASP A 66 -4.59 2.42 17.32
C ASP A 66 -5.78 2.19 16.39
N GLU A 67 -6.82 3.00 16.55
CA GLU A 67 -8.06 2.93 15.78
C GLU A 67 -7.82 3.28 14.31
N LEU A 68 -7.07 4.34 14.06
CA LEU A 68 -6.71 4.75 12.70
C LEU A 68 -5.80 3.70 12.04
N ALA A 69 -4.78 3.20 12.72
CA ALA A 69 -3.89 2.17 12.21
C ALA A 69 -4.64 0.88 11.85
N ARG A 70 -5.63 0.49 12.67
CA ARG A 70 -6.51 -0.64 12.36
C ARG A 70 -7.29 -0.41 11.07
N ALA A 71 -7.95 0.74 10.94
CA ALA A 71 -8.72 1.08 9.75
C ALA A 71 -7.84 1.13 8.48
N ILE A 72 -6.68 1.79 8.59
CA ILE A 72 -5.68 1.84 7.52
C ILE A 72 -5.25 0.45 7.12
N MET A 73 -4.91 -0.43 8.07
CA MET A 73 -4.43 -1.77 7.77
C MET A 73 -5.50 -2.62 7.10
N GLN A 74 -6.76 -2.52 7.55
CA GLN A 74 -7.89 -3.21 6.93
C GLN A 74 -8.06 -2.84 5.46
N VAL A 75 -8.01 -1.54 5.15
CA VAL A 75 -8.10 -1.04 3.78
C VAL A 75 -6.86 -1.46 2.98
N ALA A 76 -5.67 -1.20 3.52
CA ALA A 76 -4.40 -1.49 2.85
C ALA A 76 -4.25 -2.97 2.50
N ALA A 77 -4.62 -3.88 3.39
CA ALA A 77 -4.50 -5.33 3.19
C ALA A 77 -5.60 -5.92 2.29
N ALA A 78 -6.79 -5.30 2.23
CA ALA A 78 -7.84 -5.73 1.30
C ALA A 78 -7.37 -5.63 -0.16
N HIS A 79 -6.53 -4.65 -0.49
CA HIS A 79 -6.05 -4.44 -1.85
C HIS A 79 -5.09 -5.53 -2.35
N PRO A 80 -4.00 -5.94 -1.66
CA PRO A 80 -3.21 -7.11 -2.02
C PRO A 80 -4.03 -8.40 -2.09
N ASN A 81 -5.04 -8.57 -1.23
CA ASN A 81 -5.94 -9.72 -1.35
C ASN A 81 -6.65 -9.71 -2.72
N GLN A 82 -7.27 -8.58 -3.07
CA GLN A 82 -7.96 -8.41 -4.35
C GLN A 82 -7.01 -8.52 -5.55
N ILE A 83 -5.81 -7.93 -5.47
CA ILE A 83 -4.77 -8.08 -6.48
C ILE A 83 -4.39 -9.55 -6.65
N GLY A 84 -4.23 -10.28 -5.54
CA GLY A 84 -4.03 -11.73 -5.55
C GLY A 84 -5.14 -12.44 -6.32
N GLN A 85 -6.41 -12.14 -6.03
CA GLN A 85 -7.54 -12.72 -6.76
C GLN A 85 -7.50 -12.41 -8.26
N LEU A 86 -7.06 -11.20 -8.66
CA LEU A 86 -6.88 -10.86 -10.07
C LEU A 86 -5.82 -11.71 -10.76
N MET A 87 -4.83 -12.24 -10.03
CA MET A 87 -3.82 -13.14 -10.60
C MET A 87 -4.37 -14.53 -10.96
N HIS A 88 -5.58 -14.89 -10.53
CA HIS A 88 -6.27 -16.08 -11.04
C HIS A 88 -6.94 -15.87 -12.40
N SER A 89 -7.06 -14.62 -12.85
CA SER A 89 -7.66 -14.32 -14.14
C SER A 89 -6.75 -14.80 -15.27
N GLU A 90 -7.36 -15.24 -16.37
CA GLU A 90 -6.63 -15.65 -17.58
C GLU A 90 -5.72 -14.52 -18.08
N PHE A 91 -6.22 -13.28 -18.03
CA PHE A 91 -5.44 -12.08 -18.31
C PHE A 91 -5.58 -11.05 -17.19
N THR A 92 -4.47 -10.42 -16.82
CA THR A 92 -4.40 -9.34 -15.83
C THR A 92 -3.71 -8.12 -16.44
N THR A 93 -4.33 -6.96 -16.24
CA THR A 93 -3.86 -5.69 -16.81
C THR A 93 -3.43 -4.71 -15.71
N PRO A 94 -2.40 -3.90 -15.94
CA PRO A 94 -1.97 -2.92 -14.95
C PRO A 94 -3.04 -1.85 -14.70
N ALA A 95 -3.98 -1.62 -15.63
CA ALA A 95 -5.11 -0.71 -15.37
C ALA A 95 -6.07 -1.20 -14.28
N THR A 96 -6.15 -2.51 -14.00
CA THR A 96 -6.97 -3.02 -12.89
C THR A 96 -6.17 -3.17 -11.61
N VAL A 97 -4.87 -3.47 -11.70
CA VAL A 97 -3.98 -3.63 -10.54
C VAL A 97 -3.55 -2.28 -9.96
N ALA A 98 -3.18 -1.31 -10.81
CA ALA A 98 -2.59 -0.06 -10.36
C ALA A 98 -3.48 0.79 -9.42
N PRO A 99 -4.81 0.91 -9.64
CA PRO A 99 -5.67 1.63 -8.70
C PRO A 99 -5.70 1.00 -7.30
N LEU A 100 -5.72 -0.33 -7.23
CA LEU A 100 -5.69 -1.07 -5.97
C LEU A 100 -4.33 -0.91 -5.29
N ALA A 101 -3.25 -1.06 -6.06
CA ALA A 101 -1.88 -0.88 -5.60
C ALA A 101 -1.64 0.53 -5.03
N ARG A 102 -2.09 1.55 -5.77
CA ARG A 102 -2.00 2.96 -5.35
C ARG A 102 -2.65 3.16 -3.99
N THR A 103 -3.87 2.68 -3.83
CA THR A 103 -4.65 2.87 -2.60
C THR A 103 -3.97 2.19 -1.41
N ALA A 104 -3.43 0.97 -1.61
CA ALA A 104 -2.64 0.29 -0.58
C ALA A 104 -1.38 1.09 -0.19
N ILE A 105 -0.62 1.58 -1.17
CA ILE A 105 0.60 2.37 -0.97
C ILE A 105 0.32 3.67 -0.21
N GLU A 106 -0.74 4.40 -0.57
CA GLU A 106 -1.14 5.64 0.12
C GLU A 106 -1.51 5.38 1.59
N ASN A 107 -2.22 4.28 1.85
CA ASN A 107 -2.62 3.89 3.19
C ASN A 107 -1.42 3.45 4.04
N ILE A 108 -0.50 2.64 3.49
CA ILE A 108 0.72 2.25 4.19
C ILE A 108 1.64 3.45 4.44
N ALA A 109 1.75 4.38 3.49
CA ALA A 109 2.52 5.60 3.71
C ALA A 109 1.94 6.42 4.87
N LEU A 110 0.61 6.53 4.96
CA LEU A 110 -0.06 7.16 6.10
C LEU A 110 0.22 6.41 7.41
N LEU A 111 0.18 5.07 7.39
CA LEU A 111 0.48 4.24 8.56
C LEU A 111 1.89 4.49 9.11
N LEU A 112 2.88 4.51 8.24
CA LEU A 112 4.28 4.74 8.60
C LEU A 112 4.50 6.18 9.06
N TYR A 113 3.80 7.13 8.46
CA TYR A 113 3.87 8.52 8.88
C TYR A 113 3.29 8.76 10.28
N ILE A 114 2.20 8.09 10.65
CA ILE A 114 1.63 8.23 12.00
C ILE A 114 2.42 7.44 13.06
N ASN A 115 3.17 6.41 12.66
CA ASN A 115 3.91 5.50 13.53
C ASN A 115 5.43 5.59 13.28
N ARG A 116 6.01 6.79 13.29
CA ARG A 116 7.46 6.96 13.14
C ARG A 116 8.20 6.50 14.40
N ASP A 117 9.27 5.75 14.25
CA ASP A 117 10.00 5.13 15.37
C ASP A 117 10.55 6.16 16.38
N GLU A 118 10.87 7.38 15.92
CA GLU A 118 11.40 8.45 16.76
C GLU A 118 10.34 9.22 17.56
N ASP A 119 9.05 9.07 17.22
CA ASP A 119 7.96 9.84 17.82
C ASP A 119 7.62 9.32 19.25
N LYS A 120 7.24 10.24 20.12
CA LYS A 120 6.67 9.93 21.44
C LYS A 120 5.19 9.53 21.32
N PRO A 121 4.61 8.84 22.32
CA PRO A 121 3.19 8.49 22.34
C PRO A 121 2.23 9.65 22.04
N GLU A 122 2.53 10.85 22.55
CA GLU A 122 1.74 12.05 22.29
C GLU A 122 1.84 12.50 20.83
N GLU A 123 3.02 12.37 20.22
CA GLU A 123 3.28 12.79 18.84
C GLU A 123 2.53 11.90 17.85
N HIS A 124 2.59 10.57 18.05
CA HIS A 124 1.75 9.61 17.31
C HIS A 124 0.26 9.97 17.40
N THR A 125 -0.21 10.27 18.61
CA THR A 125 -1.60 10.64 18.87
C THR A 125 -2.00 11.91 18.13
N VAL A 126 -1.14 12.92 18.15
CA VAL A 126 -1.38 14.20 17.47
C VAL A 126 -1.34 14.04 15.95
N ARG A 127 -0.43 13.21 15.39
CA ARG A 127 -0.41 12.91 13.95
C ARG A 127 -1.67 12.17 13.51
N ALA A 128 -2.12 11.18 14.28
CA ALA A 128 -3.37 10.46 14.02
C ALA A 128 -4.57 11.42 14.06
N ALA A 129 -4.65 12.28 15.09
CA ALA A 129 -5.69 13.28 15.20
C ALA A 129 -5.72 14.24 14.00
N ARG A 130 -4.53 14.70 13.54
CA ARG A 130 -4.40 15.51 12.33
C ARG A 130 -4.89 14.77 11.09
N ALA A 131 -4.47 13.52 10.90
CA ALA A 131 -4.85 12.73 9.73
C ALA A 131 -6.38 12.59 9.63
N ILE A 132 -7.04 12.25 10.74
CA ILE A 132 -8.51 12.16 10.81
C ILE A 132 -9.13 13.51 10.51
N ARG A 133 -8.69 14.59 11.18
CA ARG A 133 -9.21 15.94 10.98
C ARG A 133 -9.11 16.38 9.52
N CYS A 134 -7.95 16.21 8.89
CA CYS A 134 -7.73 16.59 7.50
C CYS A 134 -8.61 15.77 6.54
N GLY A 135 -8.78 14.46 6.79
CA GLY A 135 -9.73 13.62 6.05
C GLY A 135 -11.16 14.12 6.16
N MET A 136 -11.63 14.41 7.38
CA MET A 136 -12.98 14.96 7.60
C MET A 136 -13.21 16.30 6.92
N ASN A 137 -12.17 17.15 6.87
CA ASN A 137 -12.23 18.44 6.19
C ASN A 137 -12.34 18.25 4.67
N ARG A 138 -11.46 17.42 4.09
CA ARG A 138 -11.43 17.12 2.65
C ARG A 138 -12.76 16.54 2.16
N ASP A 139 -13.31 15.62 2.92
CA ASP A 139 -14.56 14.94 2.57
C ASP A 139 -15.80 15.78 2.92
N LYS A 140 -15.60 16.98 3.49
CA LYS A 140 -16.64 17.93 3.91
C LYS A 140 -17.67 17.33 4.88
N VAL A 141 -17.26 16.36 5.68
CA VAL A 141 -18.12 15.66 6.66
C VAL A 141 -18.07 16.28 8.05
N HIS A 142 -17.14 17.21 8.30
CA HIS A 142 -16.97 17.91 9.59
C HIS A 142 -18.17 18.79 10.01
N THR A 143 -19.12 19.05 9.12
CA THR A 143 -20.37 19.80 9.44
C THR A 143 -21.55 18.87 9.71
N ILE A 144 -21.38 17.56 9.60
CA ILE A 144 -22.43 16.57 9.86
C ILE A 144 -22.57 16.42 11.38
N LYS A 145 -23.81 16.51 11.87
CA LYS A 145 -24.14 16.36 13.29
C LYS A 145 -23.55 15.06 13.87
N GLY A 146 -22.78 15.16 14.95
CA GLY A 146 -22.08 14.07 15.60
C GLY A 146 -20.62 13.91 15.14
N LEU A 147 -20.28 14.37 13.93
CA LEU A 147 -18.90 14.46 13.44
C LEU A 147 -18.29 15.85 13.69
N ASP A 148 -19.11 16.87 13.83
CA ASP A 148 -18.72 18.23 14.23
C ASP A 148 -18.08 18.28 15.62
N GLU A 149 -18.64 17.56 16.59
CA GLU A 149 -18.07 17.42 17.94
C GLU A 149 -16.70 16.73 17.92
N LEU A 150 -16.58 15.62 17.18
CA LEU A 150 -15.31 14.93 16.98
C LEU A 150 -14.28 15.86 16.34
N TYR A 151 -14.65 16.57 15.27
CA TYR A 151 -13.77 17.51 14.58
C TYR A 151 -13.30 18.64 15.51
N GLY A 152 -14.18 19.18 16.35
CA GLY A 152 -13.85 20.15 17.40
C GLY A 152 -12.86 19.60 18.44
N GLY A 153 -13.06 18.35 18.88
CA GLY A 153 -12.15 17.65 19.77
C GLY A 153 -10.75 17.46 19.16
N LEU A 154 -10.68 16.99 17.91
CA LEU A 154 -9.41 16.82 17.18
C LEU A 154 -8.65 18.15 17.03
N ASN A 155 -9.37 19.24 16.73
CA ASN A 155 -8.76 20.58 16.69
C ASN A 155 -8.20 21.00 18.06
N THR A 156 -8.91 20.71 19.14
CA THR A 156 -8.47 21.04 20.50
C THR A 156 -7.17 20.31 20.86
N VAL A 157 -7.09 19.01 20.55
CA VAL A 157 -5.88 18.19 20.73
C VAL A 157 -4.69 18.81 20.00
N LEU A 158 -4.87 19.14 18.71
CA LEU A 158 -3.82 19.74 17.89
C LEU A 158 -3.37 21.10 18.43
N GLN A 159 -4.30 21.98 18.78
CA GLN A 159 -4.00 23.32 19.30
C GLN A 159 -3.26 23.26 20.64
N ARG A 160 -3.67 22.37 21.55
CA ARG A 160 -3.01 22.22 22.86
C ARG A 160 -1.58 21.74 22.73
N TYR A 161 -1.34 20.75 21.87
CA TYR A 161 0.00 20.23 21.66
C TYR A 161 0.90 21.25 20.96
N THR A 162 0.43 21.85 19.87
CA THR A 162 1.19 22.84 19.07
C THR A 162 1.45 24.17 19.79
N LYS A 163 0.71 24.48 20.87
CA LYS A 163 1.00 25.63 21.74
C LYS A 163 2.35 25.50 22.47
N LYS A 164 2.77 24.27 22.77
CA LYS A 164 3.98 23.99 23.56
C LYS A 164 5.10 23.34 22.74
N HIS A 165 4.77 22.76 21.59
CA HIS A 165 5.68 21.98 20.77
C HIS A 165 5.59 22.43 19.30
N THR A 166 6.71 22.39 18.59
CA THR A 166 6.73 22.65 17.15
C THR A 166 6.94 21.35 16.40
N ILE A 167 5.92 20.89 15.68
CA ILE A 167 6.05 19.84 14.67
C ILE A 167 5.84 20.51 13.31
N PRO A 168 6.88 20.70 12.49
CA PRO A 168 6.81 21.42 11.22
C PRO A 168 5.69 20.93 10.29
N GLU A 169 5.48 19.61 10.22
CA GLU A 169 4.49 18.98 9.34
C GLU A 169 3.04 19.22 9.77
N LEU A 170 2.80 19.64 11.02
CA LEU A 170 1.46 20.00 11.50
C LEU A 170 1.06 21.44 11.13
N LYS A 171 1.99 22.27 10.63
CA LYS A 171 1.72 23.67 10.25
C LYS A 171 0.97 23.81 8.92
N HIS A 172 1.01 22.80 8.08
CA HIS A 172 0.33 22.78 6.80
C HIS A 172 -0.90 21.87 6.91
N ASP A 173 -2.02 22.29 6.35
CA ASP A 173 -3.25 21.48 6.39
C ASP A 173 -3.21 20.27 5.45
N GLU A 174 -2.25 20.23 4.52
CA GLU A 174 -2.13 19.17 3.52
C GLU A 174 -0.69 18.65 3.45
N VAL A 175 -0.51 17.34 3.68
CA VAL A 175 0.66 16.61 3.16
C VAL A 175 0.14 15.83 1.96
N GLY A 176 0.61 16.19 0.76
CA GLY A 176 0.30 15.43 -0.45
C GLY A 176 0.81 13.99 -0.34
N TYR A 177 0.02 13.03 -0.83
CA TYR A 177 0.40 11.61 -0.81
C TYR A 177 1.68 11.33 -1.60
N ASP A 178 1.98 12.13 -2.62
CA ASP A 178 3.25 12.11 -3.35
C ASP A 178 4.45 12.28 -2.41
N LYS A 179 4.43 13.32 -1.57
CA LYS A 179 5.48 13.60 -0.59
C LYS A 179 5.52 12.54 0.50
N LEU A 180 4.34 12.12 0.96
CA LEU A 180 4.21 11.12 2.02
C LEU A 180 4.82 9.78 1.59
N VAL A 181 4.40 9.27 0.43
CA VAL A 181 4.88 8.00 -0.11
C VAL A 181 6.38 8.06 -0.37
N LYS A 182 6.89 9.16 -0.95
CA LYS A 182 8.32 9.34 -1.15
C LYS A 182 9.10 9.28 0.16
N GLN A 183 8.62 9.97 1.20
CA GLN A 183 9.30 10.01 2.51
C GLN A 183 9.28 8.67 3.25
N THR A 184 8.22 7.87 3.11
CA THR A 184 8.03 6.66 3.93
C THR A 184 8.35 5.36 3.19
N LEU A 185 8.13 5.31 1.88
CA LEU A 185 8.19 4.09 1.07
C LEU A 185 9.11 4.21 -0.15
N GLY A 186 9.58 5.42 -0.52
CA GLY A 186 10.31 5.69 -1.76
C GLY A 186 11.44 4.70 -2.03
N GLU A 187 12.36 4.53 -1.09
CA GLU A 187 13.49 3.58 -1.21
C GLU A 187 13.02 2.11 -1.24
N LEU A 188 11.96 1.77 -0.51
CA LEU A 188 11.47 0.39 -0.40
C LEU A 188 10.80 -0.11 -1.68
N VAL A 189 9.93 0.70 -2.27
CA VAL A 189 9.13 0.30 -3.47
C VAL A 189 9.68 0.87 -4.77
N GLY A 190 10.66 1.78 -4.69
CA GLY A 190 11.24 2.52 -5.79
C GLY A 190 10.63 3.91 -5.95
N GLU A 191 11.50 4.93 -6.04
CA GLU A 191 11.15 6.36 -6.05
C GLU A 191 10.08 6.75 -7.10
N GLY A 192 10.08 6.13 -8.27
CA GLY A 192 9.11 6.40 -9.34
C GLY A 192 7.83 5.55 -9.29
N PHE A 193 7.73 4.57 -8.38
CA PHE A 193 6.64 3.58 -8.40
C PHE A 193 5.27 4.24 -8.22
N TYR A 194 5.15 5.17 -7.27
CA TYR A 194 3.89 5.87 -7.00
C TYR A 194 3.43 6.75 -8.17
N GLU A 195 4.36 7.42 -8.86
CA GLU A 195 4.05 8.22 -10.05
C GLU A 195 3.53 7.34 -11.19
N VAL A 196 4.16 6.18 -11.39
CA VAL A 196 3.70 5.18 -12.37
C VAL A 196 2.27 4.76 -12.04
N LEU A 197 1.98 4.37 -10.79
CA LEU A 197 0.62 4.00 -10.36
C LEU A 197 -0.38 5.15 -10.59
N CYS A 198 0.00 6.39 -10.26
CA CYS A 198 -0.83 7.57 -10.50
C CYS A 198 -1.18 7.75 -11.99
N SER A 199 -0.24 7.48 -12.89
CA SER A 199 -0.45 7.57 -14.35
C SER A 199 -1.52 6.60 -14.87
N TYR A 200 -1.77 5.49 -14.15
CA TYR A 200 -2.81 4.51 -14.47
C TYR A 200 -4.17 4.81 -13.84
N THR A 201 -4.24 5.76 -12.90
CA THR A 201 -5.47 6.08 -12.15
C THR A 201 -6.18 7.32 -12.67
N HIS A 202 -5.45 8.31 -13.18
CA HIS A 202 -6.02 9.44 -13.91
C HIS A 202 -6.12 9.05 -15.40
N HIS A 203 -7.33 8.90 -15.96
CA HIS A 203 -7.63 8.31 -17.28
C HIS A 203 -7.67 6.77 -17.37
N ASN A 204 -7.99 6.10 -16.26
CA ASN A 204 -8.20 4.65 -16.16
C ASN A 204 -8.97 4.06 -17.36
N ALA A 205 -10.10 4.67 -17.74
CA ALA A 205 -10.98 4.07 -18.75
C ALA A 205 -10.36 4.06 -20.15
N TRP A 206 -9.63 5.12 -20.51
CA TRP A 206 -8.90 5.19 -21.78
C TRP A 206 -7.70 4.23 -21.79
N ARG A 207 -6.92 4.18 -20.71
CA ARG A 207 -5.79 3.24 -20.61
C ARG A 207 -6.25 1.78 -20.62
N ALA A 208 -7.31 1.47 -19.88
CA ALA A 208 -7.94 0.16 -19.89
C ALA A 208 -8.44 -0.19 -21.30
N TYR A 209 -9.14 0.73 -21.98
CA TYR A 209 -9.59 0.53 -23.36
C TYR A 209 -8.43 0.30 -24.33
N TYR A 210 -7.38 1.13 -24.28
CA TYR A 210 -6.18 0.95 -25.09
C TYR A 210 -5.52 -0.40 -24.80
N GLN A 211 -5.42 -0.80 -23.53
CA GLN A 211 -4.84 -2.08 -23.15
C GLN A 211 -5.70 -3.24 -23.62
N PHE A 212 -7.03 -3.16 -23.56
CA PHE A 212 -7.93 -4.16 -24.14
C PHE A 212 -7.70 -4.34 -25.65
N LEU A 213 -7.45 -3.25 -26.38
CA LEU A 213 -7.09 -3.32 -27.80
C LEU A 213 -5.67 -3.86 -27.99
N ALA A 214 -4.72 -3.39 -27.19
CA ALA A 214 -3.30 -3.72 -27.25
C ALA A 214 -2.95 -5.08 -26.66
N VAL A 215 -3.86 -5.79 -25.96
CA VAL A 215 -3.66 -7.20 -25.53
C VAL A 215 -3.31 -8.07 -26.72
N SER A 216 -3.90 -7.79 -27.88
CA SER A 216 -3.59 -8.50 -29.13
C SER A 216 -2.18 -8.22 -29.68
N THR A 217 -1.49 -7.20 -29.15
CA THR A 217 -0.19 -6.74 -29.62
C THR A 217 0.92 -7.03 -28.59
N ASN A 218 0.71 -6.67 -27.31
CA ASN A 218 1.70 -6.78 -26.23
C ASN A 218 1.10 -7.38 -24.93
N PRO A 219 0.55 -8.61 -24.94
CA PRO A 219 -0.08 -9.20 -23.75
C PRO A 219 0.94 -9.47 -22.63
N THR A 220 2.16 -9.87 -23.01
CA THR A 220 3.26 -10.22 -22.11
C THR A 220 3.70 -9.04 -21.24
N ASP A 221 3.95 -7.87 -21.83
CA ASP A 221 4.41 -6.69 -21.08
C ASP A 221 3.35 -6.21 -20.06
N LEU A 222 2.08 -6.29 -20.43
CA LEU A 222 0.98 -5.90 -19.53
C LEU A 222 0.87 -6.84 -18.32
N GLU A 223 1.06 -8.14 -18.51
CA GLU A 223 1.08 -9.11 -17.41
C GLU A 223 2.31 -8.91 -16.50
N LEU A 224 3.48 -8.62 -17.08
CA LEU A 224 4.69 -8.34 -16.30
C LEU A 224 4.54 -7.07 -15.45
N ASP A 225 4.01 -5.99 -16.00
CA ASP A 225 3.71 -4.77 -15.25
C ASP A 225 2.70 -5.04 -14.11
N SER A 226 1.70 -5.89 -14.37
CA SER A 226 0.71 -6.29 -13.36
C SER A 226 1.34 -7.06 -12.21
N LEU A 227 2.23 -8.00 -12.51
CA LEU A 227 3.00 -8.75 -11.52
C LEU A 227 3.95 -7.84 -10.74
N LEU A 228 4.62 -6.90 -11.42
CA LEU A 228 5.48 -5.89 -10.82
C LEU A 228 4.72 -5.05 -9.78
N PHE A 229 3.54 -4.56 -10.16
CA PHE A 229 2.72 -3.75 -9.26
C PHE A 229 2.23 -4.57 -8.08
N ALA A 230 1.88 -5.84 -8.31
CA ALA A 230 1.44 -6.75 -7.27
C ALA A 230 2.52 -7.01 -6.23
N TYR A 231 3.72 -7.44 -6.63
CA TYR A 231 4.74 -7.83 -5.66
C TYR A 231 5.26 -6.63 -4.86
N ARG A 232 5.47 -5.47 -5.50
CA ARG A 232 5.95 -4.26 -4.81
C ARG A 232 4.94 -3.73 -3.79
N THR A 233 3.66 -3.75 -4.16
CA THR A 233 2.57 -3.35 -3.26
C THR A 233 2.50 -4.30 -2.07
N SER A 234 2.54 -5.61 -2.32
CA SER A 234 2.47 -6.60 -1.26
C SER A 234 3.67 -6.53 -0.30
N ILE A 235 4.88 -6.24 -0.80
CA ILE A 235 6.05 -5.96 0.04
C ILE A 235 5.80 -4.73 0.92
N ALA A 236 5.28 -3.63 0.36
CA ALA A 236 4.98 -2.43 1.14
C ALA A 236 3.99 -2.71 2.27
N VAL A 237 2.92 -3.46 1.99
CA VAL A 237 1.93 -3.86 3.01
C VAL A 237 2.53 -4.77 4.07
N ALA A 238 3.36 -5.74 3.69
CA ALA A 238 4.05 -6.61 4.64
C ALA A 238 4.98 -5.82 5.57
N VAL A 239 5.77 -4.90 5.03
CA VAL A 239 6.65 -4.04 5.82
C VAL A 239 5.87 -3.10 6.72
N GLY A 240 4.81 -2.46 6.20
CA GLY A 240 3.93 -1.61 7.01
C GLY A 240 3.27 -2.37 8.16
N ALA A 241 2.84 -3.61 7.93
CA ALA A 241 2.30 -4.47 8.98
C ALA A 241 3.35 -4.90 10.01
N LYS A 242 4.57 -5.21 9.58
CA LYS A 242 5.70 -5.47 10.48
C LYS A 242 6.06 -4.25 11.33
N MET A 243 5.98 -3.03 10.78
CA MET A 243 6.19 -1.81 11.57
C MET A 243 5.08 -1.61 12.60
N LEU A 244 3.82 -1.84 12.19
CA LEU A 244 2.68 -1.75 13.10
C LEU A 244 2.74 -2.77 14.25
N SER A 245 3.36 -3.94 14.06
CA SER A 245 3.41 -4.96 15.12
C SER A 245 4.13 -4.50 16.38
N GLN A 246 5.02 -3.49 16.30
CA GLN A 246 5.66 -2.87 17.45
C GLN A 246 4.66 -2.17 18.40
N TYR A 247 3.50 -1.78 17.88
CA TYR A 247 2.42 -1.10 18.60
C TYR A 247 1.25 -2.05 18.89
N ARG A 248 1.48 -3.36 18.79
CA ARG A 248 0.50 -4.42 19.00
C ARG A 248 1.03 -5.44 19.99
N ASP A 249 0.13 -6.28 20.50
CA ASP A 249 0.49 -7.35 21.42
C ASP A 249 1.53 -8.28 20.79
N ALA A 250 2.67 -8.42 21.46
CA ALA A 250 3.82 -9.14 20.94
C ALA A 250 3.63 -10.66 20.92
N ILE A 251 2.67 -11.19 21.69
CA ILE A 251 2.33 -12.63 21.68
C ILE A 251 1.43 -12.90 20.47
N GLU A 252 0.41 -12.07 20.24
CA GLU A 252 -0.52 -12.22 19.12
C GLU A 252 0.13 -12.00 17.75
N THR A 253 1.18 -11.19 17.68
CA THR A 253 1.79 -10.77 16.41
C THR A 253 3.09 -11.49 16.04
N ARG A 254 3.65 -12.32 16.93
CA ARG A 254 4.97 -12.97 16.72
C ARG A 254 5.00 -13.82 15.45
N GLU A 255 4.17 -14.86 15.41
CA GLU A 255 4.14 -15.80 14.28
C GLU A 255 3.74 -15.11 12.97
N LEU A 256 2.89 -14.08 13.05
CA LEU A 256 2.48 -13.28 11.90
C LEU A 256 3.65 -12.47 11.35
N THR A 257 4.49 -11.92 12.23
CA THR A 257 5.69 -11.16 11.84
C THR A 257 6.72 -12.07 11.20
N ASP A 258 6.97 -13.27 11.75
CA ASP A 258 7.87 -14.26 11.18
C ASP A 258 7.40 -14.68 9.77
N TYR A 259 6.09 -14.92 9.63
CA TYR A 259 5.48 -15.20 8.34
C TYR A 259 5.67 -14.05 7.33
N LEU A 260 5.47 -12.80 7.75
CA LEU A 260 5.63 -11.64 6.86
C LEU A 260 7.09 -11.48 6.40
N ILE A 261 8.07 -11.81 7.24
CA ILE A 261 9.49 -11.78 6.87
C ILE A 261 9.76 -12.82 5.76
N ASP A 262 9.35 -14.08 5.95
CA ASP A 262 9.47 -15.12 4.91
C ASP A 262 8.74 -14.72 3.62
N ALA A 263 7.53 -14.17 3.75
CA ALA A 263 6.75 -13.73 2.60
C ALA A 263 7.45 -12.63 1.80
N VAL A 264 8.09 -11.66 2.47
CA VAL A 264 8.87 -10.61 1.81
C VAL A 264 10.07 -11.20 1.07
N GLU A 265 10.84 -12.10 1.68
CA GLU A 265 11.97 -12.76 1.03
C GLU A 265 11.54 -13.52 -0.22
N ARG A 266 10.43 -14.26 -0.12
CA ARG A 266 9.84 -15.00 -1.24
C ARG A 266 9.29 -14.08 -2.33
N MET A 267 8.67 -12.96 -1.97
CA MET A 267 8.22 -11.94 -2.94
C MET A 267 9.40 -11.29 -3.66
N GLN A 268 10.48 -10.98 -2.96
CA GLN A 268 11.70 -10.45 -3.60
C GLN A 268 12.34 -11.49 -4.54
N ALA A 269 12.35 -12.76 -4.15
CA ALA A 269 12.82 -13.84 -5.01
C ALA A 269 11.94 -14.01 -6.26
N LEU A 270 10.62 -13.89 -6.11
CA LEU A 270 9.68 -13.87 -7.22
C LEU A 270 9.92 -12.66 -8.14
N GLY A 271 10.10 -11.46 -7.57
CA GLY A 271 10.42 -10.24 -8.31
C GLY A 271 11.68 -10.39 -9.16
N ARG A 272 12.77 -10.91 -8.58
CA ARG A 272 14.02 -11.18 -9.34
C ARG A 272 13.82 -12.16 -10.49
N ARG A 273 12.96 -13.19 -10.32
CA ARG A 273 12.62 -14.15 -11.38
C ARG A 273 11.82 -13.48 -12.51
N ILE A 274 10.89 -12.59 -12.16
CA ILE A 274 10.10 -11.82 -13.13
C ILE A 274 11.01 -10.85 -13.90
N ASP A 275 11.87 -10.12 -13.21
CA ASP A 275 12.80 -9.16 -13.82
C ASP A 275 13.76 -9.88 -14.79
N ALA A 276 14.35 -11.00 -14.37
CA ALA A 276 15.22 -11.82 -15.23
C ALA A 276 14.49 -12.36 -16.47
N PHE A 277 13.24 -12.79 -16.30
CA PHE A 277 12.42 -13.24 -17.43
C PHE A 277 12.10 -12.09 -18.41
N GLN A 278 11.84 -10.89 -17.89
CA GLN A 278 11.65 -9.70 -18.72
C GLN A 278 12.90 -9.35 -19.53
N ASP A 279 14.08 -9.45 -18.93
CA ASP A 279 15.35 -9.20 -19.63
C ASP A 279 15.63 -10.26 -20.70
N GLU A 280 15.37 -11.54 -20.42
CA GLU A 280 15.48 -12.61 -21.44
C GLU A 280 14.58 -12.34 -22.65
N LEU A 281 13.35 -11.86 -22.43
CA LEU A 281 12.43 -11.52 -23.52
C LEU A 281 12.95 -10.37 -24.37
N ARG A 282 13.52 -9.33 -23.74
CA ARG A 282 14.14 -8.19 -24.44
C ARG A 282 15.33 -8.64 -25.30
N GLU A 283 16.23 -9.45 -24.74
CA GLU A 283 17.37 -9.99 -25.49
C GLU A 283 16.93 -10.84 -26.69
N ARG A 284 15.88 -11.66 -26.53
CA ARG A 284 15.33 -12.46 -27.63
C ARG A 284 14.76 -11.57 -28.73
N ALA A 285 14.01 -10.52 -28.36
CA ALA A 285 13.46 -9.56 -29.32
C ALA A 285 14.56 -8.83 -30.10
N GLU A 286 15.62 -8.40 -29.42
CA GLU A 286 16.78 -7.77 -30.06
C GLU A 286 17.45 -8.73 -31.06
N LYS A 287 17.71 -9.99 -30.67
CA LYS A 287 18.31 -11.00 -31.55
C LYS A 287 17.45 -11.28 -32.80
N LEU A 288 16.12 -11.24 -32.68
CA LEU A 288 15.19 -11.42 -33.79
C LEU A 288 15.16 -10.22 -34.75
N HIS A 289 15.35 -9.00 -34.26
CA HIS A 289 15.47 -7.79 -35.09
C HIS A 289 16.87 -7.59 -35.71
N PHE A 290 17.86 -8.39 -35.33
CA PHE A 290 19.24 -8.35 -35.84
C PHE A 290 19.62 -9.49 -36.80
N SER A 291 18.68 -10.30 -37.31
CA SER A 291 19.00 -11.24 -38.41
C SER A 291 19.09 -10.47 -39.73
N PRO A 292 20.29 -10.26 -40.33
CA PRO A 292 20.36 -9.72 -41.67
C PRO A 292 19.73 -10.75 -42.62
N PRO A 293 19.07 -10.34 -43.71
CA PRO A 293 18.67 -11.30 -44.73
C PRO A 293 19.95 -12.01 -45.19
N HIS A 294 20.02 -13.32 -44.95
CA HIS A 294 21.05 -14.17 -45.54
C HIS A 294 21.00 -13.92 -47.05
N ARG A 295 22.00 -13.17 -47.55
CA ARG A 295 22.26 -13.11 -48.99
C ARG A 295 22.60 -14.53 -49.40
N GLY A 296 21.71 -15.13 -50.17
CA GLY A 296 22.00 -16.37 -50.88
C GLY A 296 23.29 -16.22 -51.66
N ALA A 297 24.14 -17.23 -51.53
CA ALA A 297 25.21 -17.50 -52.47
C ALA A 297 24.63 -18.12 -53.75
#